data_AF-A0A1Y1Z2X5-F1
#
_entry.id   AF-A0A1Y1Z2X5-F1
#
_cell.length_a   1.000
_cell.length_b   1.000
_cell.length_c   1.000
_cell.angle_alpha   90.00
_cell.angle_beta   90.00
_cell.angle_gamma   90.00
#
_symmetry.space_group_name_H-M   'P 1'
#
loop_
_entity.id
_entity.type
_entity.pdbx_description
1 polymer ?
#
loop_
_entity_poly.entity_id
_entity_poly.type
_entity_poly.pdbx_seq_one_letter_code
_entity_poly.pdbx_strand_id
1 'polypeptide(L)' 'METPSGDVSLSPTPFSPNASRQPVRYRTSCDHCQKIKIRCSQGKPACKNCFNRAIPCVYSPVRRMGR' A
#
# COMPACT_ATOMS: atom_id res chain seq x y z
N MET A 1 -47.34 27.14 -26.33
CA MET A 1 -46.31 27.64 -25.40
C MET A 1 -46.38 26.75 -24.15
N GLU A 2 -45.75 25.58 -24.16
CA GLU A 2 -44.31 25.37 -23.85
C GLU A 2 -44.07 25.75 -22.37
N THR A 3 -43.79 24.88 -21.41
CA THR A 3 -42.77 23.82 -21.36
C THR A 3 -43.00 22.84 -20.17
N PRO A 4 -42.37 21.65 -20.17
CA PRO A 4 -42.61 20.54 -19.24
C PRO A 4 -41.67 20.50 -18.01
N SER A 5 -42.04 19.64 -17.04
CA SER A 5 -41.24 18.74 -16.18
C SER A 5 -39.91 19.21 -15.57
N GLY A 6 -39.72 18.96 -14.26
CA GLY A 6 -38.39 18.93 -13.67
C GLY A 6 -38.35 18.72 -12.16
N ASP A 7 -38.64 17.50 -11.73
CA ASP A 7 -38.37 16.99 -10.38
C ASP A 7 -36.92 17.33 -9.94
N VAL A 8 -36.76 17.92 -8.76
CA VAL A 8 -35.45 18.17 -8.13
C VAL A 8 -34.85 16.81 -7.75
N SER A 9 -34.14 16.23 -8.71
CA SER A 9 -33.27 15.07 -8.48
C SER A 9 -32.02 15.55 -7.74
N LEU A 10 -32.15 15.70 -6.41
CA LEU A 10 -31.00 15.68 -5.50
C LEU A 10 -30.43 14.26 -5.57
N SER A 11 -29.54 14.03 -6.52
CA SER A 11 -28.78 12.80 -6.60
C SER A 11 -27.88 12.69 -5.37
N PRO A 12 -28.07 11.74 -4.45
CA PRO A 12 -27.02 11.40 -3.51
C PRO A 12 -25.88 10.82 -4.34
N THR A 13 -24.75 11.53 -4.39
CA THR A 13 -23.51 10.95 -4.88
C THR A 13 -23.26 9.67 -4.08
N PRO A 14 -22.96 8.53 -4.72
CA PRO A 14 -22.53 7.37 -3.97
C PRO A 14 -21.16 7.72 -3.39
N PHE A 15 -21.16 8.17 -2.13
CA PHE A 15 -19.99 8.06 -1.26
C PHE A 15 -19.68 6.59 -1.19
N SER A 16 -18.89 6.12 -2.16
CA SER A 16 -18.48 4.74 -2.30
C SER A 16 -17.61 4.45 -1.07
N PRO A 17 -18.09 3.74 -0.04
CA PRO A 17 -17.26 3.38 1.10
C PRO A 17 -16.42 2.15 0.73
N ASN A 18 -16.10 2.01 -0.56
CA ASN A 18 -15.18 1.01 -1.05
C ASN A 18 -13.76 1.56 -0.89
N ALA A 19 -13.40 1.83 0.37
CA ALA A 19 -12.02 1.67 0.82
C ALA A 19 -11.73 0.17 0.71
N SER A 20 -11.59 -0.30 -0.53
CA SER A 20 -11.24 -1.66 -0.85
C SER A 20 -10.01 -1.97 -0.03
N ARG A 21 -10.16 -2.91 0.91
CA ARG A 21 -9.07 -3.42 1.75
C ARG A 21 -8.11 -4.17 0.83
N GLN A 22 -7.37 -3.42 0.03
CA GLN A 22 -6.37 -3.99 -0.85
C GLN A 22 -5.31 -4.60 0.06
N PRO A 23 -5.01 -5.90 -0.09
CA PRO A 23 -4.03 -6.55 0.77
C PRO A 23 -2.70 -5.82 0.64
N VAL A 24 -2.24 -5.24 1.74
CA VAL A 24 -0.96 -4.54 1.83
C VAL A 24 0.13 -5.54 1.49
N ARG A 25 0.70 -5.42 0.29
CA ARG A 25 1.81 -6.29 -0.11
C ARG A 25 3.07 -5.80 0.59
N TYR A 26 3.69 -6.68 1.37
CA TYR A 26 4.98 -6.41 1.98
C TYR A 26 6.10 -6.52 0.96
N ARG A 27 7.19 -5.77 1.17
CA ARG A 27 8.39 -5.91 0.36
C ARG A 27 9.01 -7.28 0.60
N THR A 28 9.48 -7.90 -0.48
CA THR A 28 10.26 -9.14 -0.42
C THR A 28 11.64 -8.92 0.18
N SER A 29 12.18 -7.69 0.13
CA SER A 29 13.46 -7.33 0.75
C SER A 29 13.22 -6.41 1.93
N CYS A 30 14.00 -6.58 3.00
CA CYS A 30 13.96 -5.64 4.13
C CYS A 30 14.51 -4.27 3.73
N ASP A 31 14.18 -3.25 4.52
CA ASP A 31 14.51 -1.85 4.26
C ASP A 31 16.01 -1.61 4.20
N HIS A 32 16.77 -2.27 5.07
CA HIS A 32 18.23 -2.12 5.06
C HIS A 32 18.83 -2.66 3.76
N CYS A 33 18.51 -3.90 3.37
CA CYS A 33 18.97 -4.47 2.10
C CYS A 33 18.54 -3.64 0.90
N GLN A 34 17.35 -3.03 0.95
CA GLN A 34 16.87 -2.13 -0.09
C GLN A 34 17.69 -0.83 -0.16
N LYS A 35 17.97 -0.19 0.99
CA LYS A 35 18.78 1.05 1.08
C LYS A 35 20.17 0.87 0.47
N ILE A 36 20.83 -0.24 0.79
CA ILE A 36 22.17 -0.56 0.26
C ILE A 36 22.12 -1.32 -1.08
N LYS A 37 20.93 -1.54 -1.64
CA LYS A 37 20.67 -2.20 -2.93
C LYS A 37 21.33 -3.59 -3.08
N ILE A 38 21.25 -4.41 -2.03
CA ILE A 38 21.73 -5.81 -2.07
C ILE A 38 20.57 -6.81 -2.04
N ARG A 39 20.88 -8.07 -2.37
CA ARG A 39 19.93 -9.19 -2.26
C ARG A 39 19.62 -9.49 -0.79
N CYS A 40 18.33 -9.43 -0.43
CA CYS A 40 17.85 -9.85 0.89
C CYS A 40 17.69 -11.38 0.96
N SER A 41 18.11 -11.99 2.06
CA SER A 41 17.99 -13.44 2.29
C SER A 41 16.67 -13.88 2.93
N GLN A 42 15.75 -12.96 3.23
CA GLN A 42 14.37 -13.25 3.66
C GLN A 42 14.19 -14.18 4.88
N GLY A 43 15.26 -14.36 5.68
CA GLY A 43 15.22 -15.08 6.95
C GLY A 43 14.37 -14.37 7.99
N LYS A 44 13.79 -15.13 8.93
CA LYS A 44 13.02 -14.63 10.08
C LYS A 44 13.74 -15.09 11.36
N PRO A 45 13.86 -14.26 12.41
CA PRO A 45 13.29 -12.91 12.58
C PRO A 45 14.02 -11.81 11.80
N ALA A 46 15.26 -12.04 11.36
CA ALA A 46 16.05 -11.12 10.55
C ALA A 46 16.73 -11.84 9.38
N CYS A 47 17.03 -11.11 8.30
CA CYS A 47 17.80 -11.65 7.20
C CYS A 47 19.28 -11.85 7.61
N LYS A 48 19.99 -12.79 6.96
CA LYS A 48 21.41 -13.12 7.26
C LYS A 48 22.33 -11.89 7.34
N ASN A 49 22.18 -10.92 6.43
CA ASN A 49 23.02 -9.73 6.43
C ASN A 49 22.70 -8.79 7.61
N CYS A 50 21.42 -8.62 7.97
CA CYS A 50 21.04 -7.81 9.12
C CYS A 50 21.42 -8.50 10.44
N PHE A 51 21.29 -9.82 10.50
CA PHE A 51 21.70 -10.63 11.64
C PHE A 51 23.20 -10.54 11.91
N ASN A 52 24.04 -10.76 10.88
CA ASN A 52 25.49 -10.66 11.01
C ASN A 52 25.99 -9.26 11.39
N ARG A 53 25.23 -8.23 10.98
CA ARG A 53 25.53 -6.82 11.31
C ARG A 53 24.89 -6.39 12.64
N ALA A 54 24.10 -7.24 13.28
CA ALA A 54 23.34 -6.94 14.49
C ALA A 54 22.50 -5.66 14.39
N ILE A 55 21.85 -5.43 13.24
CA ILE A 55 21.02 -4.23 12.96
C ILE A 55 19.53 -4.60 12.83
N PRO A 56 18.62 -3.62 13.00
CA PRO A 56 17.19 -3.85 12.84
C PRO A 56 16.82 -4.26 11.41
N CYS A 57 16.13 -5.40 11.29
CA CYS A 57 15.61 -5.92 10.03
C CYS A 57 14.11 -5.65 9.91
N VAL A 58 13.75 -4.54 9.27
CA VAL A 58 12.34 -4.14 9.07
C VAL A 58 11.92 -4.45 7.64
N TYR A 59 10.74 -5.07 7.47
CA TYR A 59 10.11 -5.31 6.18
C TYR A 59 8.97 -4.30 5.99
N SER A 60 9.25 -3.13 5.41
CA SER A 60 8.20 -2.14 5.20
C SER A 60 7.19 -2.56 4.14
N PRO A 61 5.92 -2.16 4.29
CA PRO A 61 4.89 -2.38 3.27
C PRO A 61 5.22 -1.62 1.97
N VAL A 62 4.90 -2.22 0.84
CA VAL A 62 4.96 -1.56 -0.47
C VAL A 62 3.83 -0.53 -0.50
N ARG A 63 4.13 0.74 -0.27
CA ARG A 63 3.20 1.81 -0.61
C ARG A 63 3.08 1.88 -2.13
N ARG A 64 1.96 1.43 -2.69
CA ARG A 64 1.53 1.86 -4.02
C ARG A 64 1.09 3.31 -3.87
N MET A 65 2.03 4.26 -3.94
CA MET A 65 1.66 5.65 -4.14
C MET A 65 1.06 5.72 -5.54
N GLY A 66 -0.27 5.73 -5.60
CA GLY A 66 -1.03 5.69 -6.83
C GLY A 66 -1.09 7.06 -7.48
N ARG A 67 -0.90 7.04 -8.81
CA ARG A 67 -1.37 7.98 -9.84
C ARG A 67 -1.07 9.45 -9.67
#